data_AF-A0A382CXW9-F1
#
_entry.id   AF-A0A382CXW9-F1
#
_cell.length_a   1.000
_cell.length_b   1.000
_cell.length_c   1.000
_cell.angle_alpha   90.00
_cell.angle_beta   90.00
_cell.angle_gamma   90.00
#
_symmetry.space_group_name_H-M   'P 1'
#
loop_
_entity.id
_entity.type
_entity.pdbx_description
1 polymer ?
#
loop_
_entity_poly.entity_id
_entity_poly.type
_entity_poly.pdbx_seq_one_letter_code
_entity_poly.pdbx_strand_id
1 'polypeptide(L)'
;MNKIKNSIFREELPGEKKSIVNLLMTGHIVTISCLGYMAFFLFIQLGQVTRIVDTIDPSHMTIGQVNLLKERVAKSVGQWQNEMVGLAIIGSIVSIIGGIYTINMVIRPLNKLVNFANKEGRTEPLPEFKSNTEIKQLATAITALTSKLNQTTQKSSDD
;
A
#
# COMPACT_ATOMS: atom_id res chain seq x y z
N MET A 1 2.25 -13.31 -37.31
CA MET A 1 3.64 -13.16 -36.82
C MET A 1 3.62 -13.29 -35.30
N ASN A 2 3.79 -14.52 -34.79
CA ASN A 2 3.71 -14.82 -33.36
C ASN A 2 4.98 -14.28 -32.67
N LYS A 3 4.88 -13.11 -32.04
CA LYS A 3 5.87 -12.69 -31.05
C LYS A 3 5.84 -13.74 -29.93
N ILE A 4 6.85 -14.60 -29.86
CA ILE A 4 7.11 -15.41 -28.67
C ILE A 4 7.35 -14.42 -27.54
N LYS A 5 6.31 -14.17 -26.75
CA LYS A 5 6.35 -13.21 -25.66
C LYS A 5 7.07 -13.91 -24.52
N ASN A 6 8.32 -13.52 -24.25
CA ASN A 6 9.12 -13.96 -23.10
C ASN A 6 8.56 -13.34 -21.80
N SER A 7 7.27 -13.55 -21.52
CA SER A 7 6.63 -13.12 -20.29
C SER A 7 6.28 -14.36 -19.50
N ILE A 8 6.86 -14.47 -18.30
CA ILE A 8 6.46 -15.46 -17.29
C ILE A 8 5.02 -15.18 -16.82
N PHE A 9 4.58 -13.93 -16.94
CA PHE A 9 3.24 -13.50 -16.55
C PHE A 9 2.26 -13.66 -17.70
N ARG A 10 1.13 -14.33 -17.45
CA ARG A 10 0.01 -14.43 -18.38
C ARG A 10 -0.69 -13.07 -18.47
N GLU A 11 -1.08 -12.67 -19.67
CA GLU A 11 -1.97 -11.50 -19.83
C GLU A 11 -3.28 -11.75 -19.09
N GLU A 12 -3.66 -10.81 -18.23
CA GLU A 12 -4.87 -10.91 -17.41
C GLU A 12 -6.12 -10.87 -18.31
N LEU A 13 -6.97 -11.89 -18.18
CA LEU A 13 -8.28 -11.88 -18.83
C LEU A 13 -9.16 -10.80 -18.17
N PRO A 14 -9.99 -10.08 -18.95
CA PRO A 14 -10.85 -9.02 -18.43
C PRO A 14 -11.88 -9.63 -17.45
N GLY A 15 -11.57 -9.57 -16.15
CA GLY A 15 -12.38 -10.17 -15.08
C GLY A 15 -11.56 -10.86 -13.97
N GLU A 16 -10.28 -11.18 -14.19
CA GLU A 16 -9.44 -11.88 -13.21
C GLU A 16 -8.85 -10.89 -12.17
N LYS A 17 -9.68 -10.37 -11.25
CA LYS A 17 -9.31 -9.39 -10.20
C LYS A 17 -8.38 -9.92 -9.09
N LYS A 18 -7.49 -10.88 -9.37
CA LYS A 18 -6.57 -11.48 -8.39
C LYS A 18 -5.10 -11.11 -8.62
N SER A 19 -4.85 -10.01 -9.33
CA SER A 19 -3.53 -9.42 -9.51
C SER A 19 -3.03 -8.68 -8.26
N ILE A 20 -1.77 -8.93 -7.88
CA ILE A 20 -1.03 -8.17 -6.87
C ILE A 20 -0.85 -6.72 -7.32
N VAL A 21 -0.65 -6.47 -8.62
CA VAL A 21 -0.54 -5.11 -9.16
C VAL A 21 -1.85 -4.35 -8.95
N ASN A 22 -3.00 -4.97 -9.24
CA ASN A 22 -4.30 -4.35 -9.00
C ASN A 22 -4.58 -4.09 -7.50
N LEU A 23 -4.16 -5.01 -6.63
CA LEU A 23 -4.23 -4.83 -5.18
C LEU A 23 -3.36 -3.64 -4.72
N LEU A 24 -2.12 -3.56 -5.22
CA LEU A 24 -1.20 -2.47 -4.89
C LEU A 24 -1.73 -1.12 -5.40
N MET A 25 -2.26 -1.09 -6.62
CA MET A 25 -2.86 0.10 -7.23
C MET A 25 -4.07 0.58 -6.43
N THR A 26 -4.92 -0.36 -5.97
CA THR A 26 -6.04 -0.05 -5.06
C THR A 26 -5.53 0.57 -3.75
N GLY A 27 -4.45 0.03 -3.17
CA GLY A 27 -3.80 0.58 -1.98
C GLY A 27 -3.34 2.03 -2.18
N HIS A 28 -2.67 2.32 -3.29
CA HIS A 28 -2.24 3.68 -3.62
C HIS A 28 -3.40 4.65 -3.84
N ILE A 29 -4.48 4.22 -4.50
CA ILE A 29 -5.69 5.03 -4.67
C ILE A 29 -6.29 5.42 -3.32
N VAL A 30 -6.35 4.47 -2.38
CA VAL A 30 -6.83 4.73 -1.01
C VAL A 30 -5.92 5.75 -0.30
N THR A 31 -4.59 5.58 -0.38
CA THR A 31 -3.64 6.52 0.23
C THR A 31 -3.77 7.93 -0.34
N ILE A 32 -3.84 8.07 -1.67
CA ILE A 32 -3.99 9.37 -2.33
C ILE A 32 -5.32 10.01 -1.95
N SER A 33 -6.40 9.23 -1.85
CA SER A 33 -7.72 9.73 -1.44
C SER A 33 -7.69 10.25 0.01
N CYS A 34 -7.03 9.54 0.92
CA CYS A 34 -6.86 10.00 2.31
C CYS A 34 -6.03 11.29 2.39
N LEU A 35 -4.94 11.39 1.62
CA LEU A 35 -4.12 12.61 1.56
C LEU A 35 -4.90 13.79 0.98
N GLY A 36 -5.69 13.56 -0.08
CA GLY A 36 -6.56 14.58 -0.67
C GLY A 36 -7.62 15.08 0.30
N TYR A 37 -8.27 14.17 1.05
CA TYR A 37 -9.21 14.53 2.11
C TYR A 37 -8.54 15.38 3.19
N MET A 38 -7.36 14.97 3.68
CA MET A 38 -6.61 15.76 4.67
C MET A 38 -6.24 17.14 4.17
N ALA A 39 -5.77 17.26 2.92
CA ALA A 39 -5.43 18.54 2.32
C ALA A 39 -6.65 19.47 2.21
N PHE A 40 -7.79 18.93 1.76
CA PHE A 40 -9.04 19.69 1.67
C PHE A 40 -9.54 20.14 3.05
N PHE A 41 -9.51 19.25 4.02
CA PHE A 41 -9.90 19.53 5.40
C PHE A 41 -9.03 20.64 6.01
N LEU A 42 -7.71 20.54 5.89
CA LEU A 42 -6.78 21.59 6.35
C LEU A 42 -7.01 22.92 5.63
N PHE A 43 -7.30 22.90 4.33
CA PHE A 43 -7.59 24.12 3.57
C PHE A 43 -8.81 24.87 4.11
N ILE A 44 -9.92 24.16 4.35
CA ILE A 44 -11.14 24.76 4.91
C ILE A 44 -10.87 25.33 6.30
N GLN A 45 -10.16 24.56 7.13
CA GLN A 45 -9.83 24.93 8.50
C GLN A 45 -8.94 26.18 8.55
N LEU A 46 -7.84 26.21 7.80
CA LEU A 46 -6.96 27.38 7.69
C LEU A 46 -7.72 28.63 7.21
N GLY A 47 -8.64 28.48 6.25
CA GLY A 47 -9.48 29.59 5.79
C GLY A 47 -10.40 30.17 6.88
N GLN A 48 -10.89 29.35 7.82
CA GLN A 48 -11.67 29.84 8.97
C GLN A 48 -10.80 30.65 9.93
N VAL A 49 -9.57 30.20 10.20
CA VAL A 49 -8.64 30.95 11.06
C VAL A 49 -8.22 32.25 10.41
N THR A 50 -7.93 32.26 9.10
CA THR A 50 -7.63 33.50 8.37
C THR A 50 -8.77 34.52 8.51
N ARG A 51 -10.03 34.12 8.34
CA ARG A 51 -11.17 35.04 8.53
C ARG A 51 -11.27 35.59 9.95
N ILE A 52 -10.94 34.80 10.97
CA ILE A 52 -10.92 35.27 12.36
C ILE A 52 -9.78 36.27 12.57
N VAL A 53 -8.59 35.98 12.03
CA VAL A 53 -7.42 36.87 12.11
C VAL A 53 -7.64 38.18 11.35
N ASP A 54 -8.27 38.13 10.17
CA ASP A 54 -8.57 39.31 9.34
C ASP A 54 -9.55 40.27 10.01
N THR A 55 -10.36 39.79 10.97
CA THR A 55 -11.24 40.65 11.78
C THR A 55 -10.53 41.36 12.94
N ILE A 56 -9.22 41.13 13.13
CA ILE A 56 -8.44 41.79 14.18
C ILE A 56 -8.05 43.20 13.72
N ASP A 57 -8.64 44.21 14.37
CA ASP A 57 -8.13 45.58 14.31
C ASP A 57 -7.53 45.95 15.69
N PRO A 58 -6.19 45.88 15.83
CA PRO A 58 -5.53 46.17 17.10
C PRO A 58 -5.69 47.63 17.54
N SER A 59 -6.12 48.51 16.63
CA SER A 59 -6.27 49.95 16.84
C SER A 59 -7.66 50.30 17.38
N HIS A 60 -8.68 49.49 17.09
CA HIS A 60 -10.09 49.81 17.36
C HIS A 60 -10.85 48.70 18.13
N MET A 61 -10.22 47.56 18.42
CA MET A 61 -10.82 46.51 19.25
C MET A 61 -10.73 46.81 20.75
N THR A 62 -11.83 46.54 21.46
CA THR A 62 -11.81 46.47 22.92
C THR A 62 -11.19 45.15 23.41
N ILE A 63 -10.60 45.18 24.62
CA ILE A 63 -9.98 44.01 25.28
C ILE A 63 -10.94 42.81 25.34
N GLY A 64 -12.25 43.05 25.55
CA GLY A 64 -13.27 42.00 25.55
C GLY A 64 -13.43 41.30 24.20
N GLN A 65 -13.40 42.05 23.09
CA GLN A 65 -13.49 41.49 21.74
C GLN A 65 -12.23 40.67 21.40
N VAL A 66 -11.05 41.12 21.84
CA VAL A 66 -9.79 40.37 21.66
C VAL A 66 -9.85 39.04 22.41
N ASN A 67 -10.39 39.02 23.63
CA ASN A 67 -10.53 37.79 24.41
C ASN A 67 -11.52 36.80 23.76
N LEU A 68 -12.65 37.28 23.24
CA LEU A 68 -13.59 36.43 22.50
C LEU A 68 -12.95 35.83 21.24
N LEU A 69 -12.13 36.61 20.55
CA LEU A 69 -11.44 36.18 19.33
C LEU A 69 -10.37 35.14 19.65
N LYS A 70 -9.59 35.36 20.71
CA LYS A 70 -8.64 34.38 21.27
C LYS A 70 -9.34 33.07 21.66
N GLU A 71 -10.51 33.14 22.31
CA GLU A 71 -11.27 31.96 22.71
C GLU A 71 -11.77 31.16 21.50
N ARG A 72 -12.26 31.84 20.45
CA ARG A 72 -12.70 31.20 19.19
C ARG A 72 -11.55 30.52 18.45
N VAL A 73 -10.39 31.17 18.37
CA VAL A 73 -9.17 30.57 17.78
C VAL A 73 -8.74 29.36 18.60
N ALA A 74 -8.68 29.47 19.93
CA ALA A 74 -8.26 28.37 20.80
C ALA A 74 -9.22 27.17 20.71
N LYS A 75 -10.53 27.39 20.68
CA LYS A 75 -11.53 26.33 20.46
C LYS A 75 -11.38 25.66 19.10
N SER A 76 -11.15 26.45 18.04
CA SER A 76 -10.97 25.91 16.69
C SER A 76 -9.72 25.03 16.61
N VAL A 77 -8.57 25.52 17.09
CA VAL A 77 -7.31 24.76 17.12
C VAL A 77 -7.43 23.50 17.99
N GLY A 78 -8.09 23.59 19.14
CA GLY A 78 -8.32 22.43 20.02
C GLY A 78 -9.16 21.34 19.35
N GLN A 79 -10.19 21.73 18.60
CA GLN A 79 -10.99 20.79 17.82
C GLN A 79 -10.15 20.12 16.72
N TRP A 80 -9.33 20.89 16.00
CA TRP A 80 -8.46 20.34 14.95
C TRP A 80 -7.45 19.33 15.51
N GLN A 81 -6.87 19.64 16.67
CA GLN A 81 -5.94 18.74 17.33
C GLN A 81 -6.61 17.42 17.70
N ASN A 82 -7.84 17.46 18.22
CA ASN A 82 -8.58 16.26 18.58
C ASN A 82 -8.97 15.42 17.35
N GLU A 83 -9.40 16.08 16.27
CA GLU A 83 -9.73 15.43 14.99
C GLU A 83 -8.47 14.81 14.34
N MET A 84 -7.32 15.48 14.39
CA MET A 84 -6.04 14.94 13.92
C MET A 84 -5.59 13.72 14.72
N VAL A 85 -5.75 13.72 16.05
CA VAL A 85 -5.43 12.56 16.89
C VAL A 85 -6.33 11.37 16.53
N GLY A 86 -7.63 11.60 16.34
CA GLY A 86 -8.57 10.57 15.88
C GLY A 86 -8.17 9.96 14.54
N LEU A 87 -7.82 10.79 13.56
CA LEU A 87 -7.34 10.34 12.25
C LEU A 87 -6.03 9.56 12.35
N ALA A 88 -5.09 10.00 13.19
CA ALA A 88 -3.82 9.32 13.39
C ALA A 88 -3.99 7.91 13.98
N ILE A 89 -4.91 7.74 14.94
CA ILE A 89 -5.23 6.43 15.54
C ILE A 89 -5.80 5.49 14.46
N ILE A 90 -6.79 5.94 13.70
CA ILE A 90 -7.40 5.13 12.63
C ILE A 90 -6.37 4.79 11.55
N GLY A 91 -5.57 5.77 11.13
CA GLY A 91 -4.50 5.58 10.14
C GLY A 91 -3.46 4.55 10.60
N SER A 92 -3.08 4.59 11.87
CA SER A 92 -2.15 3.62 12.47
C SER A 92 -2.69 2.19 12.41
N ILE A 93 -3.96 1.98 12.79
CA ILE A 93 -4.60 0.66 12.75
C ILE A 93 -4.62 0.11 11.32
N VAL A 94 -5.05 0.93 10.35
CA VAL A 94 -5.10 0.53 8.93
C VAL A 94 -3.70 0.20 8.41
N SER A 95 -2.68 0.98 8.78
CA SER A 95 -1.29 0.74 8.39
C SER A 95 -0.75 -0.59 8.92
N ILE A 96 -1.04 -0.92 10.18
CA ILE A 96 -0.61 -2.20 10.79
C ILE A 96 -1.27 -3.37 10.05
N ILE A 97 -2.57 -3.31 9.80
CA ILE A 97 -3.30 -4.38 9.10
C ILE A 97 -2.77 -4.55 7.67
N GLY A 98 -2.57 -3.45 6.94
CA GLY A 98 -2.00 -3.47 5.59
C GLY A 98 -0.57 -4.04 5.55
N GLY A 99 0.25 -3.69 6.55
CA GLY A 99 1.60 -4.25 6.70
C GLY A 99 1.59 -5.76 6.92
N ILE A 100 0.73 -6.26 7.81
CA ILE A 100 0.56 -7.70 8.05
C ILE A 100 0.12 -8.43 6.77
N TYR A 101 -0.82 -7.85 6.03
CA TYR A 101 -1.30 -8.42 4.77
C TYR A 101 -0.17 -8.51 3.72
N THR A 102 0.63 -7.45 3.60
CA THR A 102 1.78 -7.38 2.68
C THR A 102 2.83 -8.43 3.03
N ILE A 103 3.17 -8.57 4.32
CA ILE A 103 4.13 -9.58 4.78
C ILE A 103 3.65 -10.99 4.43
N ASN A 104 2.38 -11.28 4.71
CA ASN A 104 1.84 -12.64 4.57
C ASN A 104 1.58 -13.04 3.12
N MET A 105 1.10 -12.14 2.27
CA MET A 105 0.73 -12.47 0.89
C MET A 105 1.84 -12.22 -0.13
N VAL A 106 2.78 -11.32 0.15
CA VAL A 106 3.83 -10.97 -0.82
C VAL A 106 5.20 -11.42 -0.31
N ILE A 107 5.65 -10.89 0.83
CA ILE A 107 7.05 -11.07 1.29
C ILE A 107 7.35 -12.53 1.64
N ARG A 108 6.50 -13.17 2.45
CA ARG A 108 6.69 -14.58 2.87
C ARG A 108 6.76 -15.53 1.67
N PRO A 109 5.80 -15.50 0.73
CA PRO A 109 5.88 -16.28 -0.50
C PRO A 109 7.12 -16.01 -1.33
N LEU A 110 7.49 -14.73 -1.53
CA LEU A 110 8.64 -14.36 -2.34
C LEU A 110 9.95 -14.91 -1.73
N ASN A 111 10.12 -14.80 -0.42
CA ASN A 111 11.29 -15.37 0.27
C ASN A 111 11.35 -16.90 0.14
N LYS A 112 10.20 -17.60 0.18
CA LYS A 112 10.16 -19.04 -0.08
C LYS A 112 10.57 -19.38 -1.51
N LEU A 113 10.12 -18.59 -2.49
CA LEU A 113 10.50 -18.73 -3.90
C LEU A 113 12.00 -18.53 -4.11
N VAL A 114 12.58 -17.49 -3.52
CA VAL A 114 14.03 -17.23 -3.56
C VAL A 114 14.81 -18.38 -2.94
N ASN A 115 14.38 -18.89 -1.78
CA ASN A 115 15.04 -20.02 -1.14
C ASN A 115 14.94 -21.32 -1.94
N PHE A 116 13.80 -21.57 -2.60
CA PHE A 116 13.62 -22.71 -3.49
C PHE A 116 14.55 -22.63 -4.71
N ALA A 117 14.64 -21.44 -5.33
CA ALA A 117 15.53 -21.21 -6.46
C ALA A 117 17.02 -21.34 -6.07
N ASN A 118 17.43 -20.73 -4.95
CA ASN A 118 18.81 -20.77 -4.46
C ASN A 118 19.30 -22.19 -4.10
N LYS A 119 18.39 -23.11 -3.79
CA LYS A 119 18.70 -24.49 -3.45
C LYS A 119 18.37 -25.46 -4.57
N GLU A 120 18.20 -24.98 -5.80
CA GLU A 120 17.91 -25.79 -6.99
C GLU A 120 16.72 -26.75 -6.81
N GLY A 121 15.71 -26.33 -6.04
CA GLY A 121 14.55 -27.17 -5.73
C GLY A 121 14.81 -28.37 -4.82
N ARG A 122 15.95 -28.43 -4.14
CA ARG A 122 16.26 -29.45 -3.10
C ARG A 122 15.61 -29.15 -1.74
N THR A 123 14.76 -28.13 -1.66
CA THR A 123 13.99 -27.77 -0.43
C THR A 123 12.57 -28.31 -0.45
N GLU A 124 11.86 -28.13 0.67
CA GLU A 124 10.41 -28.35 0.75
C GLU A 124 9.66 -27.83 -0.49
N PRO A 125 8.65 -28.58 -0.97
CA PRO A 125 7.87 -28.20 -2.14
C PRO A 125 7.23 -26.83 -1.94
N LEU A 126 7.26 -26.01 -3.00
CA LEU A 126 6.61 -24.70 -3.01
C LEU A 126 5.13 -24.87 -2.60
N PRO A 127 4.64 -24.10 -1.60
CA PRO A 127 3.27 -24.25 -1.14
C PRO A 127 2.27 -23.98 -2.26
N GLU A 128 1.18 -24.73 -2.30
CA GLU A 128 0.11 -24.49 -3.28
C GLU A 128 -0.51 -23.10 -3.05
N PHE A 129 -0.25 -22.20 -3.99
CA PHE A 129 -0.88 -20.89 -3.99
C PHE A 129 -2.36 -21.04 -4.38
N LYS A 130 -3.24 -20.80 -3.39
CA LYS A 130 -4.70 -20.90 -3.51
C LYS A 130 -5.30 -19.88 -4.49
N SER A 131 -4.56 -18.81 -4.82
CA SER A 131 -4.95 -17.77 -5.78
C SER A 131 -4.05 -17.78 -7.01
N ASN A 132 -4.62 -17.49 -8.18
CA ASN A 132 -3.89 -17.31 -9.46
C ASN A 132 -3.17 -15.95 -9.49
N THR A 133 -2.36 -15.67 -8.47
CA THR A 133 -1.55 -14.46 -8.39
C THR A 133 -0.27 -14.64 -9.21
N GLU A 134 0.39 -13.53 -9.50
CA GLU A 134 1.69 -13.43 -10.18
C GLU A 134 2.75 -14.30 -9.47
N ILE A 135 2.68 -14.40 -8.14
CA ILE A 135 3.54 -15.26 -7.31
C ILE A 135 3.35 -16.74 -7.65
N LYS A 136 2.12 -17.19 -7.93
CA LYS A 136 1.85 -18.57 -8.38
C LYS A 136 2.42 -18.83 -9.77
N GLN A 137 2.25 -17.87 -10.68
CA GLN A 137 2.80 -17.98 -12.04
C GLN A 137 4.33 -18.06 -12.00
N LEU A 138 4.97 -17.24 -11.16
CA LEU A 138 6.40 -17.30 -10.91
C LEU A 138 6.82 -18.65 -10.30
N ALA A 139 6.08 -19.16 -9.32
CA ALA A 139 6.33 -20.48 -8.73
C ALA A 139 6.29 -21.61 -9.75
N THR A 140 5.27 -21.63 -10.59
CA THR A 140 5.13 -22.64 -11.65
C THR A 140 6.28 -22.56 -12.66
N ALA A 141 6.69 -21.35 -13.06
CA ALA A 141 7.80 -21.17 -13.98
C ALA A 141 9.14 -21.63 -13.39
N ILE A 142 9.41 -21.32 -12.12
CA ILE A 142 10.62 -21.76 -11.42
C ILE A 142 10.63 -23.30 -11.30
N THR A 143 9.53 -23.92 -10.88
CA THR A 143 9.44 -25.39 -10.80
C THR A 143 9.66 -26.06 -12.16
N ALA A 144 9.07 -25.51 -13.23
CA ALA A 144 9.27 -26.02 -14.58
C ALA A 144 10.73 -25.88 -15.06
N LEU A 145 11.40 -24.78 -14.71
CA LEU A 145 12.81 -24.56 -15.03
C LEU A 145 13.71 -25.54 -14.26
N THR A 146 13.50 -25.70 -12.96
CA THR A 146 14.24 -26.65 -12.12
C THR A 146 14.06 -28.09 -12.58
N SER A 147 12.84 -28.48 -12.97
CA SER A 147 12.58 -29.81 -13.52
C SER A 147 13.34 -30.06 -14.83
N LYS A 148 13.37 -29.08 -15.73
CA LYS A 148 14.17 -29.16 -16.97
C LYS A 148 15.67 -29.26 -16.69
N LEU A 149 16.18 -28.50 -15.72
CA LEU A 149 17.58 -28.56 -15.29
C LEU A 149 17.94 -29.96 -14.78
N ASN A 150 17.13 -30.52 -13.87
CA ASN A 150 17.36 -31.86 -13.32
C ASN A 150 17.35 -32.96 -14.39
N GLN A 151 16.44 -32.88 -15.38
CA GLN A 151 16.41 -33.80 -16.51
C GLN A 151 17.66 -33.68 -17.41
N THR A 152 18.18 -32.46 -17.57
CA THR A 152 19.38 -32.21 -18.38
C THR A 152 20.63 -32.75 -17.66
N THR A 153 20.73 -32.56 -16.35
CA THR A 153 21.82 -33.07 -15.51
C THR A 153 21.81 -34.61 -15.42
N GLN A 154 20.63 -35.24 -15.36
CA GLN A 154 20.53 -36.71 -15.42
C GLN A 154 21.00 -37.25 -16.77
N LYS A 155 20.60 -36.63 -17.88
CA LYS A 155 21.05 -37.04 -19.22
C LYS A 155 22.55 -36.93 -19.45
N SER A 156 23.24 -35.97 -18.83
CA SER A 156 24.69 -35.83 -18.93
C SER A 156 25.49 -36.75 -17.99
N SER A 157 24.81 -37.50 -17.12
CA SER A 157 25.45 -38.42 -16.17
C SER A 157 25.38 -39.89 -16.63
N ASP A 158 24.56 -40.17 -17.65
CA ASP A 158 24.34 -41.51 -18.24
C ASP A 158 25.10 -41.70 -19.58
N ASP A 159 25.90 -40.72 -20.01
CA ASP A 159 26.90 -40.79 -21.11
C ASP A 159 28.33 -40.83 -20.53
#